data_AF-A0A521FSZ0-F1
#
_entry.id   AF-A0A521FSZ0-F1
#
_cell.length_a   1.000
_cell.length_b   1.000
_cell.length_c   1.000
_cell.angle_alpha   90.00
_cell.angle_beta   90.00
_cell.angle_gamma   90.00
#
_symmetry.space_group_name_H-M   'P 1'
#
loop_
_entity.id
_entity.type
_entity.pdbx_description
1 polymer ?
#
loop_
_entity_poly.entity_id
_entity_poly.type
_entity_poly.pdbx_seq_one_letter_code
_entity_poly.pdbx_strand_id
1 'polypeptide(L)'
;MTGDIRQTVISGVPYVVTSVADGTPATLDAFLDDAEFTIALKDEHHLVRGHGRGLDDKVVFYEKDRLGGKDVRVWHVTVDDSGTVKAEAVAAF
;
A
#
# COMPACT_ATOMS: atom_id res chain seq x y z
N MET A 1 -0.19 -23.94 13.22
CA MET A 1 1.00 -23.06 13.17
C MET A 1 0.98 -22.39 11.81
N THR A 2 0.17 -21.34 11.67
CA THR A 2 0.03 -20.64 10.39
C THR A 2 1.26 -19.76 10.28
N GLY A 3 2.25 -20.22 9.51
CA GLY A 3 3.46 -19.45 9.25
C GLY A 3 3.06 -18.05 8.78
N ASP A 4 3.66 -17.05 9.42
CA ASP A 4 3.67 -15.67 8.94
C ASP A 4 4.38 -15.68 7.58
N ILE A 5 3.65 -16.05 6.52
CA ILE A 5 4.12 -15.93 5.15
C ILE A 5 4.15 -14.44 4.90
N ARG A 6 5.29 -13.82 5.24
CA ARG A 6 5.66 -12.51 4.73
C ARG A 6 5.64 -12.65 3.21
N GLN A 7 4.54 -12.24 2.58
CA GLN A 7 4.44 -12.23 1.13
C GLN A 7 5.61 -11.39 0.59
N THR A 8 6.31 -11.92 -0.41
CA THR A 8 7.54 -11.31 -0.92
C THR A 8 7.18 -10.07 -1.72
N VAL A 9 7.20 -8.91 -1.06
CA VAL A 9 7.09 -7.61 -1.71
C VAL A 9 8.49 -7.10 -2.09
N ILE A 10 8.65 -6.72 -3.35
CA ILE A 10 9.89 -6.18 -3.90
C ILE A 10 9.92 -4.67 -3.64
N SER A 11 10.86 -4.21 -2.83
CA SER A 11 11.06 -2.78 -2.61
C SER A 11 11.54 -2.07 -3.87
N GLY A 12 11.12 -0.82 -4.07
CA GLY A 12 11.48 -0.01 -5.24
C GLY A 12 10.70 -0.34 -6.51
N VAL A 13 9.78 -1.31 -6.48
CA VAL A 13 8.91 -1.64 -7.62
C VAL A 13 7.53 -1.04 -7.37
N PRO A 14 6.98 -0.28 -8.33
CA PRO A 14 5.62 0.24 -8.21
C PRO A 14 4.60 -0.86 -8.52
N TYR A 15 3.74 -1.16 -7.56
CA TYR A 15 2.59 -2.05 -7.71
C TYR A 15 1.36 -1.22 -8.08
N VAL A 16 0.44 -1.77 -8.88
CA VAL A 16 -0.83 -1.09 -9.20
C VAL A 16 -1.81 -1.29 -8.05
N VAL A 17 -2.47 -0.24 -7.58
CA VAL A 17 -3.58 -0.38 -6.63
C VAL A 17 -4.84 -0.73 -7.41
N THR A 18 -5.43 -1.88 -7.13
CA THR A 18 -6.60 -2.39 -7.86
C THR A 18 -7.92 -2.16 -7.13
N SER A 19 -7.88 -1.95 -5.80
CA SER A 19 -9.06 -1.68 -5.00
C SER A 19 -8.68 -1.00 -3.68
N VAL A 20 -9.56 -0.14 -3.17
CA VAL A 20 -9.56 0.35 -1.78
C VAL A 20 -10.84 -0.15 -1.08
N ALA A 21 -10.89 -0.11 0.25
CA ALA A 21 -12.06 -0.56 1.01
C ALA A 21 -13.37 0.14 0.56
N ASP A 22 -13.28 1.43 0.19
CA ASP A 22 -14.42 2.24 -0.24
C ASP A 22 -14.76 2.10 -1.73
N GLY A 23 -14.07 1.21 -2.46
CA GLY A 23 -14.30 0.96 -3.89
C GLY A 23 -13.07 1.16 -4.77
N THR A 24 -13.22 1.81 -5.91
CA THR A 24 -12.11 2.05 -6.84
C THR A 24 -11.24 3.19 -6.32
N PRO A 25 -9.89 3.04 -6.27
CA PRO A 25 -9.01 4.13 -5.87
C PRO A 25 -9.11 5.27 -6.88
N ALA A 26 -9.84 6.32 -6.54
CA ALA A 26 -10.02 7.49 -7.41
C ALA A 26 -9.07 8.63 -7.06
N THR A 27 -8.63 8.73 -5.79
CA THR A 27 -7.75 9.79 -5.29
C THR A 27 -6.86 9.29 -4.15
N LEU A 28 -5.83 10.07 -3.79
CA LEU A 28 -4.95 9.79 -2.65
C LEU A 28 -5.66 9.85 -1.29
N ASP A 29 -6.79 10.54 -1.20
CA ASP A 29 -7.54 10.69 0.05
C ASP A 29 -8.05 9.34 0.59
N ALA A 30 -8.28 8.36 -0.30
CA ALA A 30 -8.69 7.00 0.07
C ALA A 30 -7.64 6.21 0.85
N PHE A 31 -6.44 6.76 1.01
CA PHE A 31 -5.32 6.15 1.70
C PHE A 31 -4.93 6.90 2.98
N LEU A 32 -5.64 7.97 3.34
CA LEU A 32 -5.38 8.74 4.56
C LEU A 32 -5.98 8.03 5.78
N ASP A 33 -5.38 8.27 6.94
CA ASP A 33 -5.73 7.62 8.20
C ASP A 33 -5.68 6.09 8.07
N ASP A 34 -6.49 5.37 8.84
CA ASP A 34 -6.54 3.92 8.77
C ASP A 34 -7.27 3.48 7.49
N ALA A 35 -6.54 2.82 6.60
CA ALA A 35 -7.08 2.35 5.33
C ALA A 35 -6.62 0.93 4.97
N GLU A 36 -7.29 0.36 3.98
CA GLU A 36 -7.01 -0.95 3.42
C GLU A 36 -7.14 -0.91 1.90
N PHE A 37 -6.16 -1.50 1.21
CA PHE A 37 -6.14 -1.54 -0.25
C PHE A 37 -5.44 -2.78 -0.78
N THR A 38 -5.79 -3.17 -2.01
CA THR A 38 -5.16 -4.28 -2.71
C THR A 38 -4.19 -3.75 -3.75
N ILE A 39 -2.95 -4.23 -3.70
CA ILE A 39 -1.93 -4.00 -4.72
C ILE A 39 -1.79 -5.22 -5.61
N ALA A 40 -1.38 -5.01 -6.85
CA ALA A 40 -1.12 -6.06 -7.82
C ALA A 40 0.20 -5.82 -8.57
N LEU A 41 0.94 -6.90 -8.79
CA LEU A 41 2.05 -6.96 -9.72
C LEU A 41 1.97 -8.28 -10.48
N LYS A 42 1.75 -8.21 -11.80
CA LYS A 42 1.42 -9.38 -12.63
C LYS A 42 0.17 -10.08 -12.09
N ASP A 43 0.27 -11.37 -11.77
CA ASP A 43 -0.85 -12.20 -11.29
C ASP A 43 -0.92 -12.29 -9.75
N GLU A 44 -0.05 -11.58 -9.04
CA GLU A 44 -0.01 -11.58 -7.57
C GLU A 44 -0.73 -10.37 -7.01
N HIS A 45 -1.66 -10.63 -6.08
CA HIS A 45 -2.41 -9.62 -5.34
C HIS A 45 -2.06 -9.67 -3.86
N HIS A 46 -1.88 -8.51 -3.24
CA HIS A 46 -1.58 -8.38 -1.81
C HIS A 46 -2.49 -7.36 -1.16
N LEU A 47 -2.99 -7.72 0.02
CA LEU A 47 -3.80 -6.83 0.84
C LEU A 47 -2.87 -6.06 1.79
N VAL A 48 -2.89 -4.73 1.68
CA VAL A 48 -2.14 -3.81 2.52
C VAL A 48 -3.12 -3.13 3.47
N ARG A 49 -2.81 -3.13 4.75
CA ARG A 49 -3.61 -2.54 5.83
C ARG A 49 -2.72 -1.69 6.70
N GLY A 50 -3.19 -0.53 7.13
CA GLY A 50 -2.39 0.30 8.01
C GLY A 50 -2.82 1.74 8.00
N HIS A 51 -1.87 2.65 8.22
CA HIS A 51 -2.16 4.05 8.43
C HIS A 51 -1.42 4.92 7.41
N GLY A 52 -2.13 5.78 6.69
CA GLY A 52 -1.54 6.69 5.73
C GLY A 52 -1.53 8.14 6.18
N ARG A 53 -0.47 8.83 5.77
CA ARG A 53 -0.27 10.25 6.00
C ARG A 53 0.05 10.94 4.69
N GLY A 54 -0.71 11.99 4.38
CA GLY A 54 -0.43 12.86 3.23
C GLY A 54 0.93 13.56 3.38
N LEU A 55 1.70 13.54 2.30
CA LEU A 55 2.97 14.25 2.17
C LEU A 55 3.12 14.77 0.74
N ASP A 56 2.92 16.07 0.59
CA ASP A 56 3.01 16.79 -0.69
C ASP A 56 2.13 16.15 -1.78
N ASP A 57 2.76 15.42 -2.71
CA ASP A 57 2.19 14.80 -3.89
C ASP A 57 1.89 13.30 -3.73
N LYS A 58 2.09 12.75 -2.51
CA LYS A 58 1.92 11.33 -2.22
C LYS A 58 1.30 11.09 -0.85
N VAL A 59 0.97 9.84 -0.59
CA VAL A 59 0.71 9.34 0.76
C VAL A 59 1.86 8.44 1.19
N VAL A 60 2.39 8.69 2.38
CA VAL A 60 3.29 7.76 3.07
C VAL A 60 2.42 6.83 3.90
N PHE A 61 2.39 5.56 3.53
CA PHE A 61 1.51 4.56 4.14
C PHE A 61 2.31 3.55 4.95
N TYR A 62 1.99 3.43 6.23
CA TYR A 62 2.62 2.54 7.18
C TYR A 62 1.78 1.27 7.29
N GLU A 63 2.21 0.22 6.57
CA GLU A 63 1.58 -1.09 6.65
C GLU A 63 1.75 -1.67 8.04
N LYS A 64 0.64 -2.03 8.67
CA LYS A 64 0.60 -2.69 9.97
C LYS A 64 0.53 -4.20 9.78
N ASP A 65 1.09 -4.93 10.73
CA ASP A 65 0.84 -6.36 10.82
C ASP A 65 -0.64 -6.66 11.04
N ARG A 66 -1.01 -7.94 10.92
CA ARG A 66 -2.40 -8.39 11.11
C ARG A 66 -3.01 -8.04 12.48
N LEU A 67 -2.18 -7.70 13.47
CA LEU A 67 -2.61 -7.32 14.81
C LEU A 67 -2.68 -5.80 15.00
N GLY A 68 -2.33 -5.01 13.98
CA GLY A 68 -2.36 -3.55 13.99
C GLY A 68 -1.22 -2.91 14.79
N GLY A 69 -0.31 -3.72 15.35
CA GLY A 69 0.60 -3.28 16.41
C GLY A 69 1.95 -2.76 15.91
N LYS A 70 2.47 -3.32 14.80
CA LYS A 70 3.81 -3.03 14.30
C LYS A 70 3.79 -2.63 12.83
N ASP A 71 4.60 -1.62 12.49
CA ASP A 71 4.91 -1.29 11.10
C ASP A 71 5.76 -2.40 10.46
N VAL A 72 5.19 -3.05 9.45
CA VAL A 72 5.85 -4.10 8.66
C VAL A 72 6.63 -3.48 7.51
N ARG A 73 6.06 -2.46 6.88
CA ARG A 73 6.59 -1.83 5.67
C ARG A 73 6.08 -0.41 5.52
N VAL A 74 6.85 0.43 4.84
CA VAL A 74 6.42 1.77 4.43
C VAL A 74 6.22 1.78 2.93
N TRP A 75 5.13 2.39 2.49
CA TRP A 75 4.77 2.54 1.10
C TRP A 75 4.68 4.01 0.72
N HIS A 76 5.11 4.34 -0.49
CA HIS A 76 4.74 5.59 -1.16
C HIS A 76 3.59 5.30 -2.11
N VAL A 77 2.45 5.91 -1.86
CA VAL A 77 1.28 5.83 -2.74
C VAL A 77 1.19 7.13 -3.55
N THR A 78 1.22 6.99 -4.87
CA THR A 78 1.22 8.09 -5.85
C THR A 78 0.20 7.85 -6.93
N VAL A 79 -0.23 8.91 -7.60
CA VAL A 79 -1.03 8.83 -8.84
C VAL A 79 -0.12 9.20 -10.00
N ASP A 80 -0.06 8.37 -11.04
CA ASP A 80 0.69 8.70 -12.25
C ASP A 80 -0.11 9.60 -13.20
N ASP A 81 0.54 10.04 -14.29
CA ASP A 81 -0.09 10.93 -15.28
C ASP A 81 -1.34 10.35 -15.97
N SER A 82 -1.54 9.02 -15.90
CA SER A 82 -2.72 8.35 -16.44
C SER A 82 -3.89 8.29 -15.46
N GLY A 83 -3.69 8.78 -14.22
CA GLY A 83 -4.65 8.62 -13.12
C GLY A 83 -4.57 7.25 -12.44
N THR A 84 -3.56 6.43 -12.75
CA THR A 84 -3.41 5.11 -12.14
C THR A 84 -2.70 5.26 -10.79
N VAL A 85 -3.33 4.75 -9.74
CA VAL A 85 -2.72 4.74 -8.40
C VAL A 85 -1.69 3.62 -8.30
N LYS A 86 -0.49 3.96 -7.82
CA LYS A 86 0.62 3.04 -7.60
C LYS A 86 1.11 3.10 -6.17
N ALA A 87 1.51 1.96 -5.65
CA ALA A 87 2.13 1.84 -4.34
C ALA A 87 3.53 1.22 -4.49
N GLU A 88 4.55 1.91 -4.00
CA GLU A 88 5.93 1.45 -4.02
C GLU A 88 6.42 1.22 -2.59
N ALA A 89 6.92 0.02 -2.30
CA ALA A 89 7.51 -0.29 -1.02
C ALA A 89 8.89 0.37 -0.88
N VAL A 90 9.09 1.17 0.15
CA VAL A 90 10.38 1.80 0.45
C VAL A 90 11.32 0.77 1.09
N ALA A 91 12.58 0.73 0.64
CA ALA A 91 13.59 -0.06 1.32
C ALA A 91 13.97 0.61 2.65
N ALA A 92 14.01 -0.15 3.74
CA ALA A 92 14.63 0.33 4.97
C ALA A 92 16.13 0.48 4.71
N PHE A 93 16.69 1.66 5.01
CA PHE A 93 18.12 1.95 4.92
C PHE A 93 18.92 1.18 5.97
#